data_AF-A0A496D122-F1
#
_entry.id   AF-A0A496D122-F1
#
_cell.length_a   1.000
_cell.length_b   1.000
_cell.length_c   1.000
_cell.angle_alpha   90.00
_cell.angle_beta   90.00
_cell.angle_gamma   90.00
#
_symmetry.space_group_name_H-M   'P 1'
#
loop_
_entity.id
_entity.type
_entity.pdbx_description
1 polymer ?
#
loop_
_entity_poly.entity_id
_entity_poly.type
_entity_poly.pdbx_seq_one_letter_code
_entity_poly.pdbx_strand_id
1 'polypeptide(L)' 'MKKKKKVSPLDEYIKANRKGSREAEIENHGRPVSHNRVHVSKKVYNRKRDKADAQRRLPYLCRQVA' A
#
# COMPACT_ATOMS: atom_id res chain seq x y z
N MET A 1 -10.24 20.00 -27.04
CA MET A 1 -9.68 20.40 -25.73
C MET A 1 -10.76 20.32 -24.66
N LYS A 2 -10.55 19.56 -23.57
CA LYS A 2 -11.50 19.60 -22.44
C LYS A 2 -11.38 20.96 -21.72
N LYS A 3 -12.51 21.67 -21.56
CA LYS A 3 -12.56 22.91 -20.77
C LYS A 3 -12.25 22.59 -19.31
N LYS A 4 -11.32 23.32 -18.70
CA LYS A 4 -11.07 23.25 -17.26
C LYS A 4 -12.31 23.80 -16.54
N LYS A 5 -12.86 23.03 -15.60
CA LYS A 5 -13.95 23.51 -14.74
C LYS A 5 -13.37 24.55 -13.77
N LYS A 6 -14.12 25.64 -13.52
CA LYS A 6 -13.77 26.59 -12.47
C LYS A 6 -13.82 25.86 -11.13
N VAL A 7 -12.73 25.90 -10.38
CA VAL A 7 -12.62 25.31 -9.04
C VAL A 7 -13.03 26.39 -8.04
N SER A 8 -13.81 26.04 -7.02
CA SER A 8 -14.17 26.98 -5.96
C SER A 8 -12.95 27.26 -5.08
N PRO A 9 -12.72 28.50 -4.61
CA PRO A 9 -11.65 28.80 -3.65
C PRO A 9 -11.69 27.91 -2.40
N LEU A 10 -12.89 27.52 -1.95
CA LEU A 10 -13.06 26.61 -0.81
C LEU A 10 -12.52 25.20 -1.11
N ASP A 11 -12.72 24.70 -2.33
CA ASP A 11 -12.23 23.38 -2.73
C ASP A 11 -10.69 23.36 -2.78
N GLU A 12 -10.08 24.48 -3.15
CA GLU A 12 -8.62 24.64 -3.16
C GLU A 12 -8.05 24.62 -1.75
N TYR A 13 -8.68 25.35 -0.83
CA TYR A 13 -8.32 25.32 0.59
C TYR A 13 -8.44 23.90 1.18
N ILE A 14 -9.53 23.20 0.92
CA ILE A 14 -9.73 21.82 1.39
C ILE A 14 -8.66 20.89 0.81
N LYS A 15 -8.32 21.05 -0.47
CA LYS A 15 -7.31 20.22 -1.14
C LYS A 15 -5.91 20.45 -0.59
N ALA A 16 -5.55 21.70 -0.29
CA ALA A 16 -4.28 22.04 0.34
C ALA A 16 -4.14 21.35 1.70
N ASN A 17 -5.19 21.42 2.54
CA ASN A 17 -5.20 20.73 3.83
C ASN A 17 -5.08 19.21 3.68
N ARG A 18 -5.82 18.59 2.75
CA ARG A 18 -5.71 17.14 2.47
C ARG A 18 -4.30 16.73 2.04
N LYS A 19 -3.60 17.58 1.27
CA LYS A 19 -2.22 17.34 0.85
C LYS A 19 -1.26 17.46 2.04
N GLY A 20 -1.41 18.50 2.86
CA GLY A 20 -0.60 18.71 4.06
C GLY A 20 -0.74 17.57 5.08
N SER A 21 -1.96 17.11 5.36
CA SER A 21 -2.17 15.96 6.25
C SER A 21 -1.46 14.70 5.73
N ARG A 22 -1.50 14.47 4.41
CA ARG A 22 -0.84 13.32 3.80
C ARG A 22 0.68 13.43 3.82
N GLU A 23 1.24 14.63 3.68
CA GLU A 23 2.67 14.88 3.79
C GLU A 23 3.16 14.65 5.23
N ALA A 24 2.42 15.13 6.23
CA ALA A 24 2.71 14.88 7.64
C ALA A 24 2.65 13.37 8.00
N GLU A 25 1.70 12.61 7.44
CA GLU A 25 1.68 11.15 7.60
C GLU A 25 2.93 10.48 7.01
N ILE A 26 3.36 10.92 5.83
CA ILE A 26 4.54 10.37 5.15
C ILE A 26 5.81 10.71 5.91
N GLU A 27 5.94 11.92 6.45
CA GLU A 27 7.09 12.31 7.29
C GLU A 27 7.21 11.41 8.53
N ASN A 28 6.11 11.16 9.23
CA ASN A 28 6.10 10.34 10.45
C ASN A 28 6.32 8.85 10.18
N HIS A 29 5.76 8.30 9.10
CA HIS A 29 5.71 6.85 8.86
C HIS A 29 6.57 6.36 7.69
N GLY A 30 7.12 7.28 6.89
CA GLY A 30 7.83 7.02 5.63
C GLY A 30 6.93 6.51 4.50
N ARG A 31 5.61 6.34 4.73
CA ARG A 31 4.64 5.84 3.76
C ARG A 31 3.21 6.24 4.15
N PRO A 32 2.27 6.29 3.18
CA PRO A 32 0.85 6.45 3.49
C PRO A 32 0.33 5.33 4.40
N VAL A 33 -0.41 5.69 5.44
CA VAL A 33 -0.96 4.74 6.42
C VAL A 33 -2.37 4.33 6.03
N SER A 34 -2.60 3.02 5.88
CA SER A 34 -3.92 2.45 5.64
C SER A 34 -4.64 2.14 6.95
N HIS A 35 -5.53 3.03 7.39
CA HIS A 35 -6.28 2.89 8.63
C HIS A 35 -7.27 1.70 8.62
N ASN A 36 -7.80 1.35 7.44
CA ASN A 36 -8.80 0.28 7.29
C ASN A 36 -8.18 -1.12 7.08
N ARG A 37 -6.85 -1.23 7.08
CA ARG A 37 -6.19 -2.51 6.81
C ARG A 37 -6.28 -3.41 8.03
N VAL A 38 -6.91 -4.56 7.87
CA VAL A 38 -6.94 -5.60 8.91
C VAL A 38 -5.52 -6.10 9.17
N HIS A 39 -5.05 -5.93 10.41
CA HIS A 39 -3.76 -6.45 10.83
C HIS A 39 -3.85 -7.97 11.00
N VAL A 40 -3.00 -8.70 10.26
CA VAL A 40 -2.87 -10.16 10.42
C VAL A 40 -1.81 -10.43 11.48
N SER A 41 -2.18 -11.20 12.50
CA SER A 41 -1.25 -11.64 13.53
C SER A 41 -0.08 -12.45 12.92
N LYS A 42 1.13 -12.24 13.42
CA LYS A 42 2.33 -12.97 12.95
C LYS A 42 2.22 -14.47 13.15
N LYS A 43 1.51 -14.91 14.21
CA LYS A 43 1.31 -16.31 14.60
C LYS A 43 0.20 -17.00 13.80
N VAL A 44 -0.70 -16.25 13.17
CA VAL A 44 -1.76 -16.84 12.35
C VAL A 44 -1.10 -17.55 11.17
N TYR A 45 -1.33 -18.85 11.08
CA TYR A 45 -0.79 -19.68 10.02
C TYR A 45 -1.39 -19.28 8.67
N ASN A 46 -0.52 -18.97 7.70
CA ASN A 46 -0.92 -18.69 6.33
C ASN A 46 -0.06 -19.55 5.40
N ARG A 47 -0.68 -20.61 4.83
CA ARG A 47 -0.05 -21.57 3.91
C ARG A 47 0.62 -20.93 2.69
N LYS A 48 0.27 -19.68 2.35
CA LYS A 48 0.77 -18.95 1.17
C LYS A 48 1.85 -17.92 1.48
N ARG A 49 2.12 -17.60 2.76
CA ARG A 49 3.06 -16.52 3.13
C ARG A 49 4.51 -16.92 2.86
N ASP A 50 4.88 -18.12 3.29
CA ASP A 50 6.27 -18.60 3.30
C ASP A 50 6.38 -19.85 2.41
N LYS A 51 6.05 -19.73 1.12
CA LYS A 51 6.20 -20.84 0.17
C LYS A 51 7.67 -21.25 0.10
N ALA A 52 7.94 -22.56 0.13
CA ALA A 52 9.28 -23.12 0.13
C ALA A 52 10.14 -22.61 -1.05
N ASP A 53 9.55 -22.39 -2.22
CA ASP A 53 10.25 -21.84 -3.40
C ASP A 53 10.10 -20.33 -3.60
N ALA A 54 9.63 -19.57 -2.60
CA ALA A 54 9.46 -18.11 -2.75
C ALA A 54 10.76 -17.40 -3.14
N GLN A 55 11.91 -17.94 -2.72
CA GLN A 55 13.23 -17.42 -3.04
C GLN A 55 13.93 -18.19 -4.17
N ARG A 56 13.24 -19.10 -4.88
CA ARG A 56 13.83 -19.93 -5.95
C ARG A 56 15.03 -20.77 -5.52
N ARG A 57 15.18 -21.02 -4.21
CA ARG A 57 16.32 -21.72 -3.58
C ARG A 57 16.13 -23.23 -3.53
N LEU A 58 14.97 -23.75 -3.92
CA LEU A 58 14.76 -25.19 -3.92
C LEU A 58 15.62 -25.86 -5.01
N PRO A 59 16.16 -27.05 -4.74
CA PRO A 59 16.86 -27.83 -5.76
C PRO A 59 15.95 -28.10 -6.95
N TYR A 60 16.53 -28.16 -8.16
CA TYR A 60 15.79 -28.29 -9.42
C TYR A 60 14.80 -29.46 -9.43
N LEU A 61 15.14 -30.56 -8.73
CA LEU A 61 14.32 -31.77 -8.59
C LEU A 61 12.98 -31.49 -7.86
N CYS A 62 12.96 -30.51 -6.97
CA CYS A 62 11.77 -30.11 -6.21
C CYS A 62 11.01 -28.94 -6.85
N ARG A 63 11.43 -28.48 -8.03
CA ARG A 63 10.88 -27.30 -8.73
C ARG A 63 9.68 -27.61 -9.63
N GLN A 64 9.19 -28.85 -9.62
CA GLN A 64 8.07 -29.34 -10.42
C GLN A 64 6.98 -29.76 -9.42
N VAL A 65 5.71 -29.39 -9.54
CA VAL A 65 4.81 -29.31 -10.69
C VAL A 65 3.84 -28.13 -10.44
N ALA A 66 3.31 -27.52 -11.50
CA ALA A 66 2.35 -26.41 -11.44
C ALA A 66 1.08 -26.73 -10.62
#